data_AF-A0A7W2EQW4-F1
#
_entry.id   AF-A0A7W2EQW4-F1
#
_cell.length_a   1.000
_cell.length_b   1.000
_cell.length_c   1.000
_cell.angle_alpha   90.00
_cell.angle_beta   90.00
_cell.angle_gamma   90.00
#
_symmetry.space_group_name_H-M   'P 1'
#
loop_
_entity.id
_entity.type
_entity.pdbx_description
1 polymer ?
#
loop_
_entity_poly.entity_id
_entity_poly.type
_entity_poly.pdbx_seq_one_letter_code
_entity_poly.pdbx_strand_id
1 'polypeptide(L)'
;MLTRATDNIIEELIDATYGDPADVRQRHVFAHALHGLVRLAKSEQLLDMRLDVARATSPVPGHSSRHQARALLRKIGMELARDAEGGAAGRPDTLHGGLEDR
;
A
#
# COMPACT_ATOMS: atom_id res chain seq x y z
N MET A 1 -14.09 -1.62 26.45
CA MET A 1 -12.99 -1.69 27.43
C MET A 1 -12.10 -0.47 27.25
N LEU A 2 -12.08 0.45 28.20
CA LEU A 2 -10.98 1.40 28.28
C LEU A 2 -9.74 0.67 28.80
N THR A 3 -8.56 1.10 28.37
CA THR A 3 -7.30 0.55 28.87
C THR A 3 -7.00 1.24 30.19
N ARG A 4 -6.36 0.53 31.13
CA ARG A 4 -5.96 1.10 32.43
C ARG A 4 -5.20 2.43 32.29
N ALA A 5 -4.40 2.59 31.23
CA ALA A 5 -3.70 3.84 30.95
C ALA A 5 -4.66 5.01 30.63
N THR A 6 -5.72 4.78 29.85
CA THR A 6 -6.68 5.85 29.55
C THR A 6 -7.52 6.20 30.77
N ASP A 7 -7.88 5.22 31.59
CA ASP A 7 -8.64 5.45 32.83
C ASP A 7 -7.84 6.33 33.81
N ASN A 8 -6.54 6.04 33.99
CA ASN A 8 -5.66 6.87 34.83
C ASN A 8 -5.58 8.32 34.34
N ILE A 9 -5.44 8.54 33.02
CA ILE A 9 -5.39 9.91 32.46
C ILE A 9 -6.73 10.63 32.66
N ILE A 10 -7.85 9.92 32.54
CA ILE A 10 -9.18 10.51 32.81
C ILE A 10 -9.29 10.93 34.27
N GLU A 11 -8.84 10.11 35.21
CA GLU A 11 -8.80 10.45 36.64
C GLU A 11 -7.91 11.68 36.89
N GLU A 12 -6.69 11.70 36.34
CA GLU A 12 -5.78 12.85 36.44
C GLU A 12 -6.40 14.13 35.88
N LEU A 13 -7.12 14.05 34.75
CA LEU A 13 -7.80 15.20 34.15
C LEU A 13 -8.97 15.69 35.00
N ILE A 14 -9.73 14.78 35.62
CA ILE A 14 -10.80 15.14 36.55
C ILE A 14 -10.20 15.86 37.75
N ASP A 15 -9.14 15.31 38.35
CA ASP A 15 -8.49 15.92 39.51
C ASP A 15 -7.88 17.28 39.20
N ALA A 16 -7.22 17.42 38.04
CA ALA A 16 -6.64 18.69 37.59
C ALA A 16 -7.72 19.77 37.32
N THR A 17 -8.91 19.37 36.88
CA THR A 17 -10.00 20.29 36.55
C THR A 17 -10.76 20.76 37.79
N TYR A 18 -10.96 19.86 38.74
CA TYR A 18 -11.92 20.04 39.83
C TYR A 18 -11.28 20.17 41.22
N GLY A 19 -10.05 19.69 41.40
CA GLY A 19 -9.40 19.63 42.70
C GLY A 19 -10.17 18.80 43.74
N ASP A 20 -9.84 19.05 45.01
CA ASP A 20 -10.33 18.28 46.17
C ASP A 20 -11.80 18.56 46.58
N PRO A 21 -12.36 19.79 46.47
CA PRO A 21 -13.71 20.07 46.97
C PRO A 21 -14.84 19.94 45.93
N ALA A 22 -14.63 19.29 44.78
CA ALA A 22 -15.66 19.26 43.75
C ALA A 22 -16.83 18.33 44.06
N ASP A 23 -18.03 18.79 43.70
CA ASP A 23 -19.26 18.01 43.79
C ASP A 23 -19.11 16.70 43.01
N VAL A 24 -19.37 15.57 43.70
CA VAL A 24 -19.31 14.21 43.15
C VAL A 24 -20.10 14.11 41.84
N ARG A 25 -21.21 14.84 41.73
CA ARG A 25 -22.02 14.86 40.52
C ARG A 25 -21.27 15.48 39.33
N GLN A 26 -20.54 16.57 39.55
CA GLN A 26 -19.76 17.24 38.50
C GLN A 26 -18.62 16.34 38.02
N ARG A 27 -17.88 15.73 38.95
CA ARG A 27 -16.83 14.75 38.64
C ARG A 27 -17.37 13.58 37.81
N HIS A 28 -18.53 13.04 38.19
CA HIS A 28 -19.17 11.94 37.46
C HIS A 28 -19.59 12.32 36.04
N VAL A 29 -20.26 13.48 35.87
CA VAL A 29 -20.66 13.96 34.54
C VAL A 29 -19.45 14.20 33.65
N PHE A 30 -18.39 14.78 34.20
CA PHE A 30 -17.16 15.03 33.44
C PHE A 30 -16.44 13.74 33.06
N ALA A 31 -16.34 12.78 33.98
CA ALA A 31 -15.82 11.45 33.67
C ALA A 31 -16.59 10.81 32.50
N HIS A 32 -17.93 10.88 32.54
CA HIS A 32 -18.75 10.34 31.46
C HIS A 32 -18.53 11.06 30.13
N ALA A 33 -18.38 12.39 30.14
CA ALA A 33 -18.05 13.15 28.94
C ALA A 33 -16.69 12.73 28.36
N LEU A 34 -15.65 12.59 29.20
CA LEU A 34 -14.32 12.16 28.78
C LEU A 34 -14.34 10.74 28.19
N HIS A 35 -15.02 9.79 28.84
CA HIS A 35 -15.21 8.45 28.28
C HIS A 35 -15.97 8.48 26.95
N GLY A 36 -16.97 9.36 26.82
CA GLY A 36 -17.70 9.59 25.57
C GLY A 36 -16.78 10.05 24.44
N LEU A 37 -15.92 11.04 24.71
CA LEU A 37 -14.94 11.55 23.77
C LEU A 37 -13.92 10.50 23.34
N VAL A 38 -13.41 9.71 24.29
CA VAL A 38 -12.49 8.61 23.96
C VAL A 38 -13.15 7.57 23.05
N ARG A 39 -14.42 7.24 23.30
CA ARG A 39 -15.16 6.32 22.44
C ARG A 39 -15.38 6.91 21.04
N LEU A 40 -15.70 8.20 20.95
CA LEU A 40 -15.88 8.90 19.69
C LEU A 40 -14.58 8.89 18.87
N ALA A 41 -13.47 9.31 19.47
CA ALA A 41 -12.16 9.34 18.81
C ALA A 41 -11.74 7.95 18.30
N LYS A 42 -11.99 6.88 19.07
CA LYS A 42 -11.74 5.51 18.61
C LYS A 42 -12.60 5.11 17.41
N SER A 43 -13.86 5.56 17.37
CA SER A 43 -14.76 5.27 16.25
C SER A 43 -14.35 6.01 14.97
N GLU A 44 -13.89 7.25 15.10
CA GLU A 44 -13.35 8.05 13.99
C GLU A 44 -12.07 7.43 13.46
N GLN A 45 -11.15 7.03 14.36
CA GLN A 45 -9.92 6.34 13.96
C GLN A 45 -10.18 5.02 13.22
N LEU A 46 -11.18 4.25 13.64
CA LEU A 46 -11.61 3.02 12.94
C LEU A 46 -12.21 3.31 11.57
N LEU A 47 -12.93 4.41 11.43
CA LEU A 47 -13.47 4.86 10.14
C LEU A 47 -12.34 5.25 9.19
N ASP A 48 -11.36 6.02 9.67
CA ASP A 48 -10.19 6.41 8.88
C ASP A 48 -9.39 5.17 8.43
N MET A 49 -9.14 4.22 9.33
CA MET A 49 -8.49 2.96 8.98
C MET A 49 -9.27 2.17 7.91
N ARG A 50 -10.60 2.18 7.96
CA ARG A 50 -11.44 1.54 6.93
C ARG A 50 -11.31 2.23 5.58
N LEU A 51 -11.23 3.56 5.56
CA LEU A 51 -11.02 4.32 4.33
C LEU A 51 -9.63 4.05 3.74
N ASP A 52 -8.60 3.97 4.58
CA ASP A 52 -7.23 3.65 4.15
C ASP A 52 -7.13 2.24 3.58
N VAL A 53 -7.76 1.25 4.22
CA VAL A 53 -7.86 -0.11 3.69
C VAL A 53 -8.62 -0.11 2.37
N ALA A 54 -9.73 0.61 2.26
CA ALA A 54 -10.48 0.71 1.00
C ALA A 54 -9.62 1.31 -0.12
N ARG A 55 -8.82 2.34 0.16
CA ARG A 55 -7.88 2.92 -0.82
C ARG A 55 -6.76 1.95 -1.21
N ALA A 56 -6.21 1.22 -0.25
CA ALA A 56 -5.12 0.26 -0.49
C ALA A 56 -5.59 -0.99 -1.25
N THR A 57 -6.85 -1.40 -1.05
CA THR A 57 -7.45 -2.60 -1.65
C THR A 57 -8.26 -2.31 -2.92
N SER A 58 -8.64 -1.05 -3.16
CA SER A 58 -9.25 -0.65 -4.41
C SER A 58 -8.27 -0.91 -5.55
N PRO A 59 -8.66 -1.65 -6.61
CA PRO A 59 -7.84 -1.80 -7.79
C PRO A 59 -7.73 -0.42 -8.43
N VAL A 60 -6.57 0.23 -8.29
CA VAL A 60 -6.37 1.57 -8.87
C VAL A 60 -6.61 1.49 -10.38
N PRO A 61 -7.64 2.18 -10.93
CA PRO A 61 -7.77 2.32 -12.36
C PRO A 61 -6.61 3.22 -12.82
N GLY A 62 -5.53 2.64 -13.34
CA GLY A 62 -4.41 3.39 -13.88
C GLY A 62 -3.02 3.09 -13.32
N HIS A 63 -2.89 2.22 -12.31
CA HIS A 63 -1.58 1.58 -12.10
C HIS A 63 -1.35 0.63 -13.27
N SER A 64 -0.57 1.14 -14.22
CA SER A 64 -0.25 0.57 -15.52
C SER A 64 0.52 -0.74 -15.45
N SER A 65 0.28 -1.65 -14.50
CA SER A 65 0.88 -2.98 -14.51
C SER A 65 0.56 -3.72 -15.82
N ARG A 66 -0.68 -3.60 -16.33
CA ARG A 66 -1.05 -4.21 -17.61
C ARG A 66 -0.44 -3.52 -18.83
N HIS A 67 -0.29 -2.20 -18.80
CA HIS A 67 0.33 -1.44 -19.89
C HIS A 67 1.86 -1.54 -19.89
N GLN A 68 2.49 -1.56 -18.72
CA GLN A 68 3.92 -1.80 -18.53
C GLN A 68 4.28 -3.23 -18.90
N ALA A 69 3.50 -4.23 -18.49
CA ALA A 69 3.71 -5.61 -18.94
C ALA A 69 3.60 -5.74 -20.46
N ARG A 70 2.61 -5.09 -21.09
CA ARG A 70 2.50 -5.05 -22.57
C ARG A 70 3.66 -4.31 -23.23
N ALA A 71 4.14 -3.21 -22.66
CA ALA A 71 5.27 -2.46 -23.18
C ALA A 71 6.57 -3.27 -23.08
N LEU A 72 6.80 -3.96 -21.96
CA LEU A 72 7.94 -4.86 -21.76
C LEU A 72 7.88 -6.06 -22.71
N LEU A 73 6.72 -6.70 -22.89
CA LEU A 73 6.56 -7.80 -23.84
C LEU A 73 6.80 -7.35 -25.29
N ARG A 74 6.33 -6.16 -25.67
CA ARG A 74 6.63 -5.60 -27.01
C ARG A 74 8.12 -5.30 -27.17
N LYS A 75 8.79 -4.79 -26.14
CA LYS A 75 10.23 -4.53 -26.15
C LYS A 75 11.01 -5.83 -26.37
N ILE A 76 10.70 -6.88 -25.63
CA ILE A 76 11.33 -8.21 -25.78
C ILE A 76 11.09 -8.77 -27.19
N GLY A 77 9.85 -8.67 -27.70
CA GLY A 77 9.55 -9.12 -29.07
C GLY A 77 10.33 -8.37 -30.16
N MET A 78 10.59 -7.07 -29.98
CA MET A 78 11.42 -6.30 -30.91
C MET A 78 12.91 -6.64 -30.82
N GLU A 79 13.43 -6.95 -29.63
CA GLU A 79 14.82 -7.40 -29.45
C GLU A 79 15.05 -8.75 -30.13
N LEU A 80 14.14 -9.72 -29.94
CA LEU A 80 14.21 -11.01 -30.62
C LEU A 80 14.09 -10.91 -32.15
N ALA A 81 13.27 -9.99 -32.66
CA ALA A 81 13.17 -9.75 -34.10
C ALA A 81 14.46 -9.14 -34.69
N ARG A 82 15.17 -8.29 -33.93
CA ARG A 82 16.48 -7.75 -34.33
C ARG A 82 17.55 -8.83 -34.37
N ASP A 83 17.52 -9.76 -33.41
CA ASP A 83 18.46 -10.88 -33.38
C ASP A 83 18.21 -11.85 -34.55
N ALA A 84 16.95 -12.00 -34.98
CA ALA A 84 16.58 -12.80 -36.15
C ALA A 84 17.01 -12.14 -37.49
N GLU A 85 16.92 -10.82 -37.60
CA GLU A 85 17.37 -10.06 -38.78
C GLU A 85 18.91 -10.01 -38.88
N GLY A 86 19.62 -10.02 -37.74
CA GLY A 86 21.08 -10.07 -37.68
C GLY A 86 21.71 -11.43 -38.02
N GLY A 87 20.91 -12.51 -38.06
CA GLY A 87 21.36 -13.88 -38.36
C GLY A 87 21.28 -14.29 -39.83
N ALA A 88 20.65 -13.48 -40.70
CA ALA A 88 20.41 -13.81 -42.11
C ALA A 88 21.43 -13.22 -43.10
N ALA A 89 22.53 -12.63 -42.62
CA ALA A 89 23.64 -12.16 -43.46
C ALA A 89 24.90 -13.04 -43.22
N GLY A 90 24.83 -14.32 -43.58
CA GLY A 90 25.93 -15.22 -43.26
C GLY A 90 25.92 -16.61 -43.89
N ARG A 91 25.39 -16.78 -45.11
CA ARG A 91 25.78 -17.93 -45.96
C ARG A 91 25.77 -17.53 -47.43
N PRO A 92 26.94 -17.55 -48.10
CA PRO A 92 27.00 -17.92 -49.49
C PRO A 92 27.48 -19.37 -49.63
N ASP A 93 26.66 -20.13 -50.35
CA ASP A 93 27.03 -21.36 -51.02
C ASP A 93 28.35 -21.22 -51.80
N THR A 94 29.19 -22.25 -51.72
CA THR A 94 30.11 -22.59 -52.82
C THR A 94 30.06 -24.09 -53.06
N LEU A 95 29.18 -24.49 -53.98
CA LEU A 95 29.31 -25.71 -54.77
C LEU A 95 30.18 -25.39 -56.01
N HIS A 96 31.36 -25.99 -56.11
CA HIS A 96 32.17 -26.33 -57.30
C HIS A 96 33.65 -26.38 -56.89
N GLY A 97 34.48 -27.35 -57.26
CA GLY A 97 34.36 -28.45 -58.22
C GLY A 97 35.74 -29.11 -58.41
N GLY A 98 35.77 -30.29 -59.05
CA GLY A 98 36.92 -30.91 -59.73
C GLY A 98 37.99 -31.55 -58.84
N LEU A 99 38.23 -32.87 -58.90
CA LEU A 99 39.01 -33.60 -59.91
C LEU A 99 40.50 -33.22 -59.94
N GLU A 100 41.33 -34.28 -60.01
CA GLU A 100 42.78 -34.34 -60.24
C GLU A 100 43.65 -34.39 -58.97
N ASP A 101 44.67 -35.23 -58.82
CA ASP A 101 45.09 -36.47 -59.49
C ASP A 101 46.26 -37.04 -58.63
N ARG A 102 46.43 -38.36 -58.65
CA ARG A 102 47.62 -39.18 -58.24
C ARG A 102 47.99 -39.38 -56.77
#